data_AF-A0A932GKC8-F1
#
_entry.id   AF-A0A932GKC8-F1
#
_cell.length_a   1.000
_cell.length_b   1.000
_cell.length_c   1.000
_cell.angle_alpha   90.00
_cell.angle_beta   90.00
_cell.angle_gamma   90.00
#
_symmetry.space_group_name_H-M   'P 1'
#
loop_
_entity.id
_entity.type
_entity.pdbx_description
1 polymer ?
#
loop_
_entity_poly.entity_id
_entity_poly.type
_entity_poly.pdbx_seq_one_letter_code
_entity_poly.pdbx_strand_id
1 'polypeptide(L)'
;MTEQAPVAAGVPGALAPPVTAVRLLRLFSGLAAALLVTLLVSLSAGTIPVGTHRVLAMLLQPILPLPVFWTPTEAAAVLSLRLPRALLAGLVGGCLAIAGGGFQAISRNPLADPFILGVSSGAAFGVVVAVLLGVGPGG
;
A
#
# COMPACT_ATOMS: atom_id res chain seq x y z
N MET A 1 61.42 28.95 10.47
CA MET A 1 61.71 27.66 11.14
C MET A 1 60.54 27.38 12.06
N THR A 2 59.40 26.95 11.51
CA THR A 2 59.01 25.55 11.22
C THR A 2 58.44 24.86 12.45
N GLU A 3 57.11 24.91 12.60
CA GLU A 3 56.34 23.69 12.83
C GLU A 3 54.87 23.92 12.47
N GLN A 4 54.50 23.47 11.27
CA GLN A 4 53.13 23.12 10.93
C GLN A 4 52.85 21.77 11.59
N ALA A 5 51.88 21.71 12.51
CA ALA A 5 51.30 20.46 12.97
C ALA A 5 49.98 20.20 12.22
N PRO A 6 49.70 18.96 11.82
CA PRO A 6 48.78 18.65 10.72
C PRO A 6 47.32 18.86 11.11
N VAL A 7 46.58 19.54 10.23
CA VAL A 7 45.12 19.42 10.15
C VAL A 7 44.80 17.95 9.93
N ALA A 8 44.37 17.27 10.99
CA ALA A 8 43.75 15.97 10.89
C ALA A 8 42.49 16.14 10.03
N ALA A 9 42.63 15.87 8.74
CA ALA A 9 41.55 15.69 7.81
C ALA A 9 40.73 14.48 8.28
N GLY A 10 39.80 14.70 9.20
CA GLY A 10 38.73 13.76 9.48
C GLY A 10 37.94 13.60 8.19
N VAL A 11 38.21 12.52 7.46
CA VAL A 11 37.56 12.17 6.19
C VAL A 11 36.04 12.16 6.42
N PRO A 12 35.28 13.17 5.95
CA PRO A 12 33.84 13.15 6.04
C PRO A 12 33.34 12.40 4.82
N GLY A 13 32.98 11.13 4.98
CA GLY A 13 32.40 10.37 3.88
C GLY A 13 32.66 8.88 3.95
N ALA A 14 32.26 8.23 5.05
CA ALA A 14 31.89 6.82 4.94
C ALA A 14 30.64 6.76 4.04
N LEU A 15 30.87 6.69 2.72
CA LEU A 15 29.85 6.39 1.72
C LEU A 15 29.15 5.11 2.18
N ALA A 16 27.87 5.20 2.52
CA ALA A 16 27.06 4.02 2.81
C ALA A 16 27.24 3.01 1.65
N PRO A 17 27.36 1.71 1.92
CA PRO A 17 27.63 0.72 0.88
C PRO A 17 26.57 0.84 -0.22
N PRO A 18 26.96 0.85 -1.51
CA PRO A 18 26.00 0.96 -2.59
C PRO A 18 25.03 -0.22 -2.48
N VAL A 19 23.74 0.09 -2.32
CA VAL A 19 22.69 -0.93 -2.32
C VAL A 19 22.80 -1.72 -3.62
N THR A 20 23.22 -2.98 -3.54
CA THR A 20 23.38 -3.83 -4.72
C THR A 20 22.03 -4.00 -5.40
N ALA A 21 21.95 -3.86 -6.73
CA ALA A 21 20.70 -4.00 -7.49
C ALA A 21 19.94 -5.30 -7.16
N VAL A 22 20.68 -6.38 -6.89
CA VAL A 22 20.13 -7.68 -6.46
C VAL A 22 19.37 -7.59 -5.13
N ARG A 23 19.84 -6.77 -4.17
CA ARG A 23 19.17 -6.59 -2.87
C ARG A 23 17.87 -5.83 -3.02
N LEU A 24 17.85 -4.79 -3.85
CA LEU A 24 16.62 -4.05 -4.17
C LEU A 24 15.61 -4.94 -4.89
N LEU A 25 16.06 -5.70 -5.90
CA LEU A 25 15.18 -6.61 -6.64
C LEU A 25 14.54 -7.65 -5.71
N ARG A 26 15.32 -8.27 -4.82
CA ARG A 26 14.82 -9.22 -3.82
C ARG A 26 13.81 -8.58 -2.87
N LEU A 27 14.08 -7.36 -2.42
CA LEU A 27 13.17 -6.62 -1.53
C LEU A 27 11.84 -6.33 -2.25
N PHE A 28 11.89 -5.75 -3.44
CA PHE A 28 10.69 -5.45 -4.23
C PHE A 28 9.89 -6.72 -4.57
N SER A 29 10.55 -7.81 -4.96
CA SER A 29 9.88 -9.08 -5.19
C SER A 29 9.22 -9.63 -3.92
N GLY A 30 9.88 -9.47 -2.76
CA GLY A 30 9.34 -9.89 -1.46
C GLY A 30 8.11 -9.08 -1.05
N LEU A 31 8.15 -7.75 -1.21
CA LEU A 31 7.01 -6.87 -0.93
C LEU A 31 5.84 -7.14 -1.88
N ALA A 32 6.12 -7.37 -3.16
CA ALA A 32 5.08 -7.73 -4.14
C ALA A 32 4.42 -9.07 -3.80
N ALA A 33 5.21 -10.08 -3.42
CA ALA A 33 4.68 -11.35 -2.95
C ALA A 33 3.83 -11.19 -1.68
N ALA A 34 4.31 -10.40 -0.71
CA ALA A 34 3.56 -10.11 0.51
C ALA A 34 2.22 -9.40 0.22
N LEU A 35 2.20 -8.43 -0.69
CA LEU A 35 0.98 -7.76 -1.15
C LEU A 35 -0.01 -8.73 -1.79
N LEU A 36 0.48 -9.66 -2.61
CA LEU A 36 -0.36 -10.65 -3.27
C LEU A 36 -0.95 -11.64 -2.24
N VAL A 37 -0.15 -12.08 -1.27
CA VAL A 37 -0.63 -12.93 -0.16
C VAL A 37 -1.68 -12.20 0.68
N THR A 38 -1.47 -10.93 1.04
CA THR A 38 -2.45 -10.18 1.83
C THR A 38 -3.75 -9.95 1.06
N LEU A 39 -3.69 -9.71 -0.26
CA LEU A 39 -4.88 -9.64 -1.11
C LEU A 39 -5.66 -10.96 -1.12
N LEU A 40 -4.97 -12.10 -1.29
CA LEU A 40 -5.60 -13.43 -1.27
C LEU A 40 -6.25 -13.74 0.08
N VAL A 41 -5.57 -13.40 1.18
CA VAL A 41 -6.11 -13.53 2.54
C VAL A 41 -7.33 -12.62 2.71
N SER A 42 -7.26 -11.37 2.25
CA SER A 42 -8.36 -10.41 2.34
C SER A 42 -9.59 -10.85 1.55
N LEU A 43 -9.43 -11.52 0.42
CA LEU A 43 -10.53 -12.08 -0.36
C LEU A 43 -11.14 -13.32 0.30
N SER A 44 -10.30 -14.14 0.95
CA SER A 44 -10.73 -15.37 1.63
C SER A 44 -11.41 -15.08 2.98
N ALA A 45 -10.97 -14.03 3.68
CA ALA A 45 -11.51 -13.62 4.97
C ALA A 45 -12.82 -12.83 4.81
N GLY A 46 -13.91 -13.32 5.39
CA GLY A 46 -15.17 -12.60 5.50
C GLY A 46 -16.28 -13.44 6.13
N THR A 47 -17.47 -12.87 6.25
CA THR A 47 -18.62 -13.46 6.96
C THR A 47 -19.02 -14.84 6.42
N ILE A 48 -18.83 -15.05 5.11
CA ILE A 48 -18.94 -16.35 4.47
C ILE A 48 -17.50 -16.86 4.26
N PRO A 49 -17.06 -17.91 4.97
CA PRO A 49 -15.74 -18.48 4.77
C PRO A 49 -15.69 -19.14 3.40
N VAL A 50 -14.90 -18.58 2.49
CA VAL A 50 -14.68 -19.13 1.15
C VAL A 50 -13.26 -19.67 1.11
N GLY A 51 -13.11 -20.96 0.80
CA GLY A 51 -11.79 -21.57 0.70
C GLY A 51 -10.92 -20.87 -0.35
N THR A 52 -9.64 -20.68 -0.08
CA THR A 52 -8.70 -19.97 -0.96
C THR A 52 -8.65 -20.54 -2.38
N HIS A 53 -8.80 -21.87 -2.50
CA HIS A 53 -8.89 -22.55 -3.79
C HIS A 53 -10.10 -22.10 -4.64
N ARG A 54 -11.24 -21.79 -4.00
CA ARG A 54 -12.44 -21.28 -4.68
C ARG A 54 -12.25 -19.83 -5.11
N VAL A 55 -11.66 -18.99 -4.25
CA VAL A 55 -11.33 -17.60 -4.60
C VAL A 55 -10.41 -17.55 -5.82
N LEU A 56 -9.38 -18.40 -5.85
CA LEU A 56 -8.47 -18.49 -6.99
C LEU A 56 -9.20 -18.95 -8.27
N ALA A 57 -10.05 -19.98 -8.16
CA ALA A 57 -10.85 -20.44 -9.29
C ALA A 57 -11.83 -19.37 -9.81
N MET A 58 -12.46 -18.60 -8.92
CA MET A 58 -13.32 -17.46 -9.28
C MET A 58 -12.56 -16.36 -10.03
N LEU A 59 -11.34 -16.02 -9.57
CA LEU A 59 -10.50 -15.02 -10.23
C LEU A 59 -9.96 -15.49 -11.59
N LEU A 60 -9.70 -16.79 -11.74
CA LEU A 60 -9.19 -17.38 -12.97
C LEU A 60 -10.29 -17.75 -13.97
N GLN A 61 -11.55 -17.87 -13.54
CA GLN A 61 -12.68 -18.23 -14.41
C GLN A 61 -12.79 -17.37 -15.69
N PRO A 62 -12.58 -16.03 -15.67
CA PRO A 62 -12.64 -15.22 -16.88
C PRO A 62 -11.53 -15.53 -17.91
N ILE A 63 -10.45 -16.17 -17.48
CA ILE A 63 -9.25 -16.48 -18.28
C ILE A 63 -9.23 -17.95 -18.68
N LEU A 64 -9.59 -18.83 -17.75
CA LEU A 64 -9.57 -20.28 -17.91
C LEU A 64 -10.96 -20.85 -17.54
N PRO A 65 -11.61 -21.63 -18.43
CA PRO A 65 -12.89 -22.26 -18.13
C PRO A 65 -12.70 -23.35 -17.08
N LEU A 66 -12.80 -22.98 -15.81
CA LEU A 66 -12.72 -23.87 -14.66
C LEU A 66 -14.12 -24.33 -14.23
N PRO A 67 -14.26 -25.56 -13.71
CA PRO A 67 -15.52 -26.03 -13.16
C PRO A 67 -15.95 -25.19 -11.95
N VAL A 68 -17.23 -24.82 -11.93
CA VAL A 68 -17.83 -23.94 -10.92
C VAL A 68 -18.27 -24.79 -9.73
N PHE A 69 -17.70 -24.52 -8.56
CA PHE A 69 -17.99 -25.23 -7.30
C PHE A 69 -18.47 -24.30 -6.18
N TRP A 70 -18.93 -23.09 -6.53
CA TRP A 70 -19.33 -22.04 -5.59
C TRP A 70 -20.75 -21.57 -5.83
N THR A 71 -21.35 -20.95 -4.81
CA THR A 71 -22.69 -20.37 -4.92
C THR A 71 -22.65 -18.97 -5.56
N PRO A 72 -23.73 -18.53 -6.23
CA PRO A 72 -23.79 -17.17 -6.81
C PRO A 72 -23.68 -16.07 -5.75
N THR A 73 -24.13 -16.34 -4.52
CA THR A 73 -24.00 -15.42 -3.37
C THR A 73 -22.54 -15.30 -2.89
N GLU A 74 -21.79 -16.42 -2.85
CA GLU A 74 -20.34 -16.40 -2.59
C GLU A 74 -19.59 -15.59 -3.64
N ALA A 75 -19.88 -15.82 -4.93
CA ALA A 75 -19.24 -15.09 -6.03
C ALA A 75 -19.53 -13.59 -5.96
N ALA A 76 -20.78 -13.18 -5.73
CA ALA A 76 -21.15 -11.77 -5.59
C ALA A 76 -20.46 -11.12 -4.37
N ALA A 77 -20.40 -11.82 -3.23
CA ALA A 77 -19.74 -11.29 -2.05
C ALA A 77 -18.23 -11.07 -2.29
N VAL A 78 -17.55 -12.00 -2.96
CA VAL A 78 -16.11 -11.91 -3.24
C VAL A 78 -15.82 -10.90 -4.35
N LEU A 79 -16.47 -11.03 -5.51
CA LEU A 79 -16.17 -10.22 -6.70
C LEU A 79 -16.76 -8.80 -6.63
N SER A 80 -17.96 -8.63 -6.10
CA SER A 80 -18.64 -7.33 -6.09
C SER A 80 -18.38 -6.52 -4.83
N LEU A 81 -17.96 -7.14 -3.73
CA LEU A 81 -17.76 -6.47 -2.44
C LEU A 81 -16.30 -6.50 -1.97
N ARG A 82 -15.70 -7.69 -1.87
CA ARG A 82 -14.34 -7.84 -1.30
C ARG A 82 -13.26 -7.39 -2.27
N LEU A 83 -13.35 -7.76 -3.54
CA LEU A 83 -12.40 -7.41 -4.59
C LEU A 83 -12.25 -5.89 -4.77
N PRO A 84 -13.32 -5.10 -4.98
CA PRO A 84 -13.17 -3.65 -5.11
C PRO A 84 -12.62 -3.02 -3.83
N ARG A 85 -13.04 -3.49 -2.64
CA ARG A 85 -12.52 -2.99 -1.36
C ARG A 85 -11.03 -3.28 -1.18
N ALA A 86 -10.57 -4.47 -1.53
CA ALA A 86 -9.17 -4.87 -1.41
C ALA A 86 -8.26 -4.06 -2.37
N LEU A 87 -8.73 -3.83 -3.60
CA LEU A 87 -8.04 -2.96 -4.55
C LEU A 87 -7.95 -1.51 -4.06
N LEU A 88 -9.07 -0.96 -3.57
CA LEU A 88 -9.10 0.39 -3.00
C LEU A 88 -8.14 0.52 -1.81
N ALA A 89 -8.10 -0.47 -0.91
CA ALA A 89 -7.16 -0.48 0.21
C ALA A 89 -5.69 -0.47 -0.24
N GLY A 90 -5.35 -1.26 -1.26
CA GLY A 90 -4.02 -1.27 -1.87
C GLY A 90 -3.64 0.07 -2.49
N LEU A 91 -4.56 0.68 -3.24
CA LEU A 91 -4.36 1.99 -3.87
C LEU A 91 -4.16 3.09 -2.83
N VAL A 92 -5.04 3.16 -1.82
CA VAL A 92 -4.96 4.16 -0.74
C VAL A 92 -3.65 4.01 0.04
N GLY A 93 -3.27 2.78 0.38
CA GLY A 93 -1.99 2.50 1.05
C GLY A 93 -0.78 2.95 0.22
N GLY A 94 -0.81 2.71 -1.10
CA GLY A 94 0.21 3.17 -2.03
C GLY A 94 0.32 4.70 -2.09
N CYS A 95 -0.82 5.40 -2.22
CA CYS A 95 -0.86 6.86 -2.20
C CYS A 95 -0.29 7.43 -0.89
N LEU A 96 -0.64 6.83 0.26
CA LEU A 96 -0.14 7.27 1.56
C LEU A 96 1.37 7.04 1.70
N ALA A 97 1.88 5.92 1.21
CA ALA A 97 3.32 5.63 1.22
C ALA A 97 4.10 6.64 0.35
N ILE A 98 3.57 7.00 -0.83
CA ILE A 98 4.19 8.01 -1.71
C ILE A 98 4.17 9.39 -1.04
N ALA A 99 3.03 9.79 -0.46
CA ALA A 99 2.91 11.07 0.23
C ALA A 99 3.87 11.17 1.43
N GLY A 100 3.97 10.10 2.23
CA GLY A 100 4.90 10.02 3.36
C GLY A 100 6.37 10.08 2.94
N GLY A 101 6.75 9.30 1.92
CA GLY A 101 8.12 9.32 1.39
C GLY A 101 8.49 10.69 0.80
N GLY A 102 7.57 11.32 0.07
CA GLY A 102 7.74 12.67 -0.46
C GLY A 102 7.91 13.72 0.65
N PHE A 103 7.09 13.66 1.70
CA PHE A 103 7.17 14.59 2.82
C PHE A 103 8.48 14.43 3.62
N GLN A 104 8.91 13.19 3.87
CA GLN A 104 10.18 12.89 4.52
C GLN A 104 11.37 13.41 3.70
N ALA A 105 11.30 13.33 2.35
CA ALA A 105 12.32 13.85 1.46
C ALA A 105 12.41 15.38 1.47
N ILE A 106 11.26 16.08 1.46
CA ILE A 106 11.21 17.56 1.50
C ILE A 106 11.68 18.07 2.87
N SER A 107 11.16 17.49 3.94
CA SER A 107 11.47 17.90 5.32
C SER A 107 12.89 17.50 5.74
N ARG A 108 13.55 16.63 4.96
CA ARG A 108 14.83 15.98 5.28
C ARG A 108 14.85 15.38 6.70
N ASN A 109 13.67 14.93 7.15
CA ASN A 109 13.47 14.38 8.49
C ASN A 109 12.74 13.03 8.38
N PRO A 110 13.41 11.90 8.64
CA PRO A 110 12.83 10.56 8.52
C PRO A 110 11.75 10.27 9.57
N LEU A 111 11.55 11.14 10.57
CA LEU A 111 10.50 11.02 11.58
C LEU A 111 9.26 11.88 11.27
N ALA A 112 9.26 12.60 10.14
CA ALA A 112 8.17 13.48 9.78
C ALA A 112 6.96 12.68 9.28
N ASP A 113 5.81 12.88 9.94
CA ASP A 113 4.53 12.22 9.60
C ASP A 113 3.76 13.07 8.57
N PRO A 114 3.39 12.51 7.39
CA PRO A 114 2.56 13.21 6.39
C PRO A 114 1.17 13.61 6.89
N PHE A 115 0.66 13.05 7.99
CA PHE A 115 -0.65 13.45 8.55
C PHE A 115 -0.70 14.90 9.04
N ILE A 116 0.45 15.57 9.21
CA ILE A 116 0.55 16.95 9.73
C ILE A 116 0.18 18.03 8.70
N LEU A 117 0.06 17.71 7.40
CA LEU A 117 -0.22 18.68 6.33
C LEU A 117 -1.70 19.11 6.19
N GLY A 118 -2.58 18.75 7.12
CA GLY A 118 -3.99 19.19 7.11
C GLY A 118 -4.88 18.50 6.06
N VAL A 119 -4.36 17.50 5.35
CA VAL A 119 -5.13 16.69 4.38
C VAL A 119 -6.27 15.92 5.07
N SER A 120 -6.02 15.42 6.28
CA SER A 120 -7.03 14.68 7.07
C SER A 120 -8.17 15.59 7.54
N SER A 121 -7.86 16.80 8.04
CA SER A 121 -8.88 17.77 8.45
C SER A 121 -9.66 18.33 7.26
N GLY A 122 -9.01 18.56 6.11
CA GLY A 122 -9.67 18.95 4.87
C GLY A 122 -10.62 17.87 4.33
N ALA A 123 -10.20 16.60 4.35
CA ALA A 123 -11.04 15.47 3.96
C ALA A 123 -12.25 15.31 4.89
N ALA A 124 -12.06 15.41 6.21
CA ALA A 124 -13.14 15.34 7.18
C ALA A 124 -14.16 16.47 6.99
N PHE A 125 -13.70 17.72 6.79
CA PHE A 125 -14.57 18.85 6.50
C PHE A 125 -15.34 18.64 5.20
N GLY A 126 -14.68 18.19 4.13
CA GLY A 126 -15.31 17.91 2.85
C GLY A 126 -16.41 16.83 2.94
N VAL A 127 -16.18 15.77 3.72
CA VAL A 127 -17.19 14.73 3.99
C VAL A 127 -18.41 15.33 4.70
N VAL A 128 -18.19 16.17 5.73
CA VAL A 128 -19.29 16.83 6.46
C VAL A 128 -20.09 17.72 5.52
N VAL A 129 -19.43 18.55 4.70
CA VAL A 129 -20.10 19.41 3.72
C VAL A 129 -20.89 18.60 2.68
N ALA A 130 -20.31 17.53 2.14
CA ALA A 130 -20.99 16.68 1.17
C ALA A 130 -22.26 16.05 1.76
N VAL A 131 -22.20 15.55 3.00
CA VAL A 131 -23.35 15.02 3.73
C VAL A 131 -24.41 16.09 3.97
N LEU A 132 -24.02 17.30 4.38
CA LEU A 132 -24.96 18.42 4.59
C LEU A 132 -25.67 18.85 3.29
N LEU A 133 -24.98 18.75 2.15
CA LEU A 133 -25.54 19.06 0.84
C LEU A 133 -26.35 17.90 0.24
N GLY A 134 -26.52 16.78 0.95
CA GLY A 134 -27.27 15.62 0.48
C GLY A 134 -26.54 14.77 -0.57
N VAL A 135 -25.23 14.99 -0.78
CA VAL A 135 -24.39 14.17 -1.65
C VAL A 135 -23.99 12.91 -0.87
N GLY A 136 -24.93 11.97 -0.77
CA GLY A 136 -24.72 10.68 -0.13
C GLY A 136 -25.31 9.54 -0.97
N PRO A 137 -24.94 8.28 -0.71
CA PRO A 137 -25.45 7.11 -1.44
C PRO A 137 -26.97 6.87 -1.32
N GLY A 138 -27.71 7.75 -0.63
CA GLY A 138 -29.16 7.67 -0.43
C GLY A 138 -29.88 9.02 -0.56
N GLY A 139 -29.26 9.99 -1.24
CA GLY A 139 -29.90 11.26 -1.64
C GLY A 139 -30.59 11.14 -3.00
#